data_AF-A0A348WGD4-F1
#
_entry.id   AF-A0A348WGD4-F1
#
_cell.length_a   1.000
_cell.length_b   1.000
_cell.length_c   1.000
_cell.angle_alpha   90.00
_cell.angle_beta   90.00
_cell.angle_gamma   90.00
#
_symmetry.space_group_name_H-M   'P 1'
#
loop_
_entity.id
_entity.type
_entity.pdbx_description
1 polymer ?
#
loop_
_entity_poly.entity_id
_entity_poly.type
_entity_poly.pdbx_seq_one_letter_code
_entity_poly.pdbx_strand_id
1 'polypeptide(L)'
;MYRVWNFLADYSLLLIFGAVTALIWANVDGHSYHAFVDFVIWDHAPIGHLHDGHRTLTLHYLVNDVLMALFFAIAAKEVWEAVILENGSLRGKKAATPLFATAGGMFGPIGVYLGLAMIMGSDTYNAVANGWAIPTATD
;
A
#
# COMPACT_ATOMS: atom_id res chain seq x y z
N MET A 1 17.78 -5.12 25.71
CA MET A 1 16.70 -4.47 24.96
C MET A 1 16.95 -4.42 23.45
N TYR A 2 18.17 -4.10 22.96
CA TYR A 2 18.47 -4.10 21.51
C TYR A 2 18.26 -5.43 20.77
N ARG A 3 18.56 -6.58 21.41
CA ARG A 3 18.36 -7.90 20.78
C ARG A 3 16.90 -8.23 20.44
N VAL A 4 15.96 -7.79 21.28
CA VAL A 4 14.53 -8.08 21.07
C VAL A 4 13.96 -7.17 20.00
N TRP A 5 14.35 -5.89 19.98
CA TRP A 5 13.91 -4.94 18.96
C TRP A 5 14.43 -5.29 17.56
N ASN A 6 15.70 -5.68 17.42
CA ASN A 6 16.24 -6.12 16.13
C ASN A 6 15.50 -7.36 15.64
N PHE A 7 15.29 -8.35 16.51
CA PHE A 7 14.50 -9.53 16.16
C PHE A 7 13.07 -9.18 15.70
N LEU A 8 12.39 -8.26 16.41
CA LEU A 8 11.03 -7.85 16.03
C LEU A 8 11.00 -7.13 14.67
N ALA A 9 12.00 -6.30 14.37
CA ALA A 9 12.09 -5.54 13.14
C ALA A 9 12.54 -6.42 11.96
N ASP A 10 13.57 -7.25 12.14
CA ASP A 10 14.15 -8.09 11.08
C ASP A 10 13.15 -9.13 10.54
N TYR A 11 12.23 -9.59 11.38
CA TYR A 11 11.20 -10.57 11.02
C TYR A 11 9.82 -9.95 10.76
N SER A 12 9.72 -8.62 10.71
CA SER A 12 8.45 -7.90 10.49
C SER A 12 7.32 -8.36 11.43
N LEU A 13 7.65 -8.78 12.65
CA LEU A 13 6.70 -9.42 13.57
C LEU A 13 5.57 -8.49 13.97
N LEU A 14 5.84 -7.19 14.02
CA LEU A 14 4.82 -6.17 14.29
C LEU A 14 3.76 -6.09 13.19
N LEU A 15 4.18 -6.21 11.92
CA LEU A 15 3.27 -6.21 10.77
C LEU A 15 2.38 -7.45 10.80
N ILE A 16 2.99 -8.63 10.95
CA ILE A 16 2.26 -9.90 11.01
C ILE A 16 1.29 -9.91 12.19
N PHE A 17 1.74 -9.47 13.37
CA PHE A 17 0.89 -9.38 14.55
C PHE A 17 -0.28 -8.42 14.34
N GLY A 18 -0.03 -7.25 13.75
CA GLY A 18 -1.07 -6.29 13.41
C GLY A 18 -2.10 -6.86 12.43
N ALA A 19 -1.64 -7.50 11.34
CA ALA A 19 -2.50 -8.12 10.33
C ALA A 19 -3.37 -9.24 10.92
N VAL A 20 -2.78 -10.14 11.72
CA VAL A 20 -3.51 -11.22 12.40
C VAL A 20 -4.53 -10.67 13.39
N THR A 21 -4.16 -9.66 14.17
CA THR A 21 -5.07 -9.03 15.13
C THR A 21 -6.25 -8.37 14.42
N ALA A 22 -5.98 -7.62 13.35
CA ALA A 22 -7.03 -6.99 12.53
C ALA A 22 -7.94 -8.03 11.88
N LEU A 23 -7.38 -9.12 11.34
CA LEU A 23 -8.15 -10.22 10.76
C LEU A 23 -9.06 -10.88 11.80
N ILE A 24 -8.55 -11.20 12.99
CA ILE A 24 -9.35 -11.78 14.08
C ILE A 24 -10.45 -10.81 14.48
N TRP A 25 -10.13 -9.53 14.71
CA TRP A 25 -11.09 -8.52 15.14
C TRP A 25 -12.21 -8.35 14.11
N ALA A 26 -11.88 -8.15 12.84
CA ALA A 26 -12.86 -7.97 11.77
C ALA A 26 -13.81 -9.17 11.60
N ASN A 27 -13.37 -10.39 11.93
CA ASN A 27 -14.21 -11.60 11.89
C ASN A 27 -15.04 -11.82 13.16
N VAL A 28 -14.54 -11.41 14.33
CA VAL A 28 -15.27 -11.58 15.61
C VAL A 28 -16.37 -10.53 15.75
N ASP A 29 -16.06 -9.27 15.46
CA ASP A 29 -17.01 -8.16 15.51
C ASP A 29 -16.64 -7.10 14.47
N GLY A 30 -17.05 -7.36 13.24
CA GLY A 30 -16.84 -6.45 12.11
C GLY A 30 -17.45 -5.07 12.33
N HIS A 31 -18.57 -4.97 13.07
CA HIS A 31 -19.19 -3.67 13.34
C HIS A 31 -18.29 -2.82 14.23
N SER A 32 -17.76 -3.38 15.32
CA SER A 32 -16.81 -2.65 16.17
C SER A 32 -15.52 -2.28 15.44
N TYR A 33 -15.03 -3.16 14.55
CA TYR A 33 -13.84 -2.91 13.75
C TYR A 33 -14.06 -1.73 12.78
N HIS A 34 -15.15 -1.74 12.03
CA HIS A 34 -15.49 -0.65 11.11
C HIS A 34 -15.79 0.65 11.87
N ALA A 35 -16.49 0.60 13.01
CA ALA A 35 -16.71 1.78 13.84
C ALA A 35 -15.39 2.39 14.37
N PHE A 36 -14.37 1.57 14.62
CA PHE A 36 -13.05 2.03 15.03
C PHE A 36 -12.24 2.60 13.86
N VAL A 37 -12.18 1.90 12.72
CA VAL A 37 -11.44 2.33 11.53
C VAL A 37 -12.04 3.60 10.92
N ASP A 38 -13.37 3.69 10.86
CA ASP A 38 -14.10 4.83 10.31
C ASP A 38 -14.44 5.87 11.40
N PHE A 39 -13.78 5.79 12.57
CA PHE A 39 -13.99 6.73 13.65
C PHE A 39 -13.71 8.16 13.19
N VAL A 40 -14.73 9.02 13.27
CA VAL A 40 -14.64 10.43 12.89
C VAL A 40 -13.95 11.20 14.01
N ILE A 41 -12.75 11.65 13.73
CA ILE A 41 -11.94 12.46 14.65
C ILE A 41 -12.37 13.92 14.57
N TRP A 42 -12.58 14.42 13.35
CA TRP A 42 -12.99 15.80 13.13
C TRP A 42 -13.91 15.91 11.92
N ASP A 43 -15.16 16.28 12.19
CA ASP A 43 -16.16 16.59 11.18
C ASP A 43 -16.00 18.05 10.66
N HIS A 44 -16.16 18.26 9.35
CA HIS A 44 -15.93 19.54 8.65
C HIS A 44 -14.50 20.11 8.79
N ALA A 45 -13.50 19.23 8.77
CA ALA A 45 -12.09 19.61 8.82
C ALA A 45 -11.60 20.21 7.48
N PRO A 46 -10.49 20.95 7.43
CA PRO A 46 -9.87 21.38 6.18
C PRO A 46 -9.21 20.22 5.40
N ILE A 47 -8.97 19.09 6.06
CA ILE A 47 -8.31 17.88 5.55
C ILE A 47 -9.16 16.65 5.88
N GLY A 48 -9.13 15.63 5.03
CA GLY A 48 -9.95 14.41 5.20
C GLY A 48 -10.63 13.96 3.91
N HIS A 49 -11.44 12.90 4.00
CA HIS A 49 -12.21 12.41 2.87
C HIS A 49 -13.34 13.40 2.54
N LEU A 50 -13.50 13.70 1.25
CA LEU A 50 -14.56 14.56 0.78
C LEU A 50 -15.87 13.77 0.73
N HIS A 51 -16.86 14.18 1.52
CA HIS A 51 -18.21 13.63 1.51
C HIS A 51 -19.21 14.79 1.49
N ASP A 52 -20.15 14.78 0.55
CA ASP A 52 -21.25 15.78 0.46
C ASP A 52 -20.81 17.25 0.66
N GLY A 53 -19.69 17.63 0.05
CA GLY A 53 -19.18 19.01 0.03
C GLY A 53 -18.41 19.46 1.29
N HIS A 54 -18.27 18.60 2.29
CA HIS A 54 -17.43 18.83 3.48
C HIS A 54 -16.38 17.72 3.59
N ARG A 55 -15.28 18.00 4.30
CA ARG A 55 -14.22 16.99 4.52
C ARG A 55 -14.30 16.45 5.94
N THR A 56 -14.24 15.14 6.08
CA THR A 56 -14.25 14.47 7.37
C THR A 56 -12.92 13.78 7.61
N LEU A 57 -12.33 14.07 8.76
CA LEU A 57 -11.08 13.43 9.18
C LEU A 57 -11.42 12.16 9.95
N THR A 58 -11.16 11.02 9.34
CA THR A 58 -11.33 9.70 9.96
C THR A 58 -9.98 9.11 10.38
N LEU A 59 -10.00 8.13 11.28
CA LEU A 59 -8.81 7.33 11.57
C LEU A 59 -8.28 6.66 10.30
N HIS A 60 -9.17 6.14 9.44
CA HIS A 60 -8.83 5.57 8.14
C HIS A 60 -8.01 6.54 7.28
N TYR A 61 -8.44 7.80 7.16
CA TYR A 61 -7.71 8.82 6.38
C TYR A 61 -6.30 9.07 6.92
N LEU A 62 -6.15 9.16 8.25
CA LEU A 62 -4.82 9.38 8.84
C LEU A 62 -3.87 8.23 8.52
N VAL A 63 -4.34 6.99 8.56
CA VAL A 63 -3.50 5.83 8.27
C VAL A 63 -3.27 5.69 6.77
N ASN A 64 -4.32 5.77 5.95
CA ASN A 64 -4.23 5.51 4.51
C ASN A 64 -3.55 6.64 3.75
N ASP A 65 -3.80 7.90 4.09
CA ASP A 65 -3.26 9.03 3.34
C ASP A 65 -2.00 9.58 4.02
N VAL A 66 -2.06 9.86 5.33
CA VAL A 66 -0.94 10.55 6.02
C VAL A 66 0.22 9.60 6.27
N LEU A 67 -0.01 8.40 6.84
CA LEU A 67 1.10 7.46 7.06
C LEU A 67 1.67 6.92 5.76
N MET A 68 0.84 6.68 4.73
CA MET A 68 1.35 6.31 3.41
C MET A 68 2.14 7.43 2.77
N ALA A 69 1.75 8.70 2.92
CA ALA A 69 2.54 9.82 2.42
C ALA A 69 3.93 9.85 3.07
N LEU A 70 4.03 9.58 4.37
CA LEU A 70 5.32 9.47 5.07
C LEU A 70 6.14 8.26 4.57
N PHE A 71 5.50 7.11 4.38
CA PHE A 71 6.13 5.92 3.82
C PHE A 71 6.70 6.19 2.42
N PHE A 72 5.89 6.78 1.53
CA PHE A 72 6.33 7.14 0.18
C PHE A 72 7.39 8.24 0.18
N ALA A 73 7.39 9.15 1.16
CA ALA A 73 8.48 10.13 1.29
C ALA A 73 9.82 9.44 1.57
N ILE A 74 9.85 8.41 2.43
CA ILE A 74 11.04 7.61 2.69
C ILE A 74 11.43 6.82 1.44
N ALA A 75 10.47 6.12 0.82
CA ALA A 75 10.74 5.36 -0.41
C ALA A 75 11.29 6.26 -1.54
N ALA A 76 10.74 7.46 -1.71
CA ALA A 76 11.21 8.44 -2.70
C ALA A 76 12.64 8.91 -2.41
N LYS A 77 12.99 9.12 -1.13
CA LYS A 77 14.36 9.42 -0.72
C LYS A 77 15.31 8.28 -1.10
N GLU A 78 14.95 7.02 -0.83
CA GLU A 78 15.79 5.86 -1.18
C GLU A 78 15.98 5.73 -2.69
N VAL A 79 14.92 5.93 -3.48
CA VAL A 79 15.00 5.96 -4.95
C VAL A 79 15.90 7.10 -5.42
N TRP A 80 15.75 8.29 -4.83
CA TRP A 80 16.59 9.44 -5.16
C TRP A 80 18.07 9.17 -4.89
N GLU A 81 18.40 8.60 -3.72
CA GLU A 81 19.76 8.23 -3.36
C GLU A 81 20.35 7.18 -4.32
N ALA A 82 19.57 6.16 -4.67
CA ALA A 82 19.97 5.14 -5.63
C ALA A 82 20.26 5.68 -7.03
N VAL A 83 19.66 6.82 -7.40
CA VAL A 83 19.89 7.51 -8.68
C VAL A 83 21.07 8.47 -8.61
N ILE A 84 21.17 9.29 -7.56
CA ILE A 84 22.13 10.40 -7.48
C ILE A 84 23.54 9.95 -7.09
N LEU A 85 23.68 8.96 -6.20
CA LEU A 85 24.97 8.49 -5.68
C LEU A 85 25.82 7.86 -6.80
N GLU A 86 27.12 8.10 -6.80
CA GLU A 86 28.03 7.59 -7.85
C GLU A 86 28.02 6.07 -7.96
N ASN A 87 27.86 5.38 -6.83
CA ASN A 87 27.73 3.92 -6.74
C ASN A 87 26.28 3.44 -6.57
N GLY A 88 25.29 4.31 -6.86
CA GLY A 88 23.87 3.99 -6.75
C GLY A 88 23.45 2.85 -7.68
N SER A 89 22.52 2.01 -7.23
CA SER A 89 22.02 0.85 -7.97
C SER A 89 21.25 1.23 -9.25
N LEU A 90 20.70 2.45 -9.29
CA LEU A 90 19.92 3.00 -10.40
C LEU A 90 20.69 4.03 -11.24
N ARG A 91 22.02 4.06 -11.14
CA ARG A 91 22.85 5.01 -11.90
C ARG A 91 23.45 4.40 -13.18
N GLY A 92 23.28 5.11 -14.29
CA GLY A 92 23.89 4.78 -15.59
C GLY A 92 23.45 3.43 -16.13
N LYS A 93 24.38 2.66 -16.72
CA LYS A 93 24.07 1.36 -17.34
C LYS A 93 23.60 0.28 -16.34
N LYS A 94 23.89 0.45 -15.05
CA LYS A 94 23.46 -0.49 -13.99
C LYS A 94 21.95 -0.43 -13.73
N ALA A 95 21.30 0.68 -14.08
CA ALA A 95 19.87 0.87 -13.91
C ALA A 95 19.01 0.01 -14.85
N ALA A 96 19.57 -0.41 -15.98
CA ALA A 96 18.82 -1.14 -17.00
C ALA A 96 18.28 -2.48 -16.47
N THR A 97 19.10 -3.25 -15.76
CA THR A 97 18.69 -4.57 -15.25
C THR A 97 17.56 -4.47 -14.22
N PRO A 98 17.65 -3.64 -13.16
CA PRO A 98 16.52 -3.39 -12.27
C PRO A 98 15.29 -2.88 -13.02
N LEU A 99 15.45 -1.90 -13.92
CA LEU A 99 14.30 -1.31 -14.62
C LEU A 99 13.52 -2.33 -15.45
N PHE A 100 14.22 -3.17 -16.23
CA PHE A 100 13.56 -4.22 -17.01
C PHE A 100 12.98 -5.33 -16.13
N ALA A 101 13.66 -5.69 -15.04
CA ALA A 101 13.14 -6.66 -14.08
C ALA A 101 11.84 -6.15 -13.43
N THR A 102 11.80 -4.90 -12.97
CA THR A 102 10.60 -4.30 -12.38
C THR A 102 9.49 -4.13 -13.41
N ALA A 103 9.82 -3.68 -14.63
CA ALA A 103 8.83 -3.58 -15.71
C ALA A 103 8.19 -4.94 -16.03
N GLY A 104 9.00 -6.01 -16.14
CA GLY A 104 8.48 -7.37 -16.31
C GLY A 104 7.65 -7.83 -15.11
N GLY A 105 8.12 -7.55 -13.90
CA GLY A 105 7.41 -7.81 -12.64
C GLY A 105 6.10 -7.05 -12.48
N MET A 106 5.90 -5.94 -13.19
CA MET A 106 4.64 -5.20 -13.24
C MET A 106 3.73 -5.68 -14.38
N PHE A 107 4.23 -5.68 -15.61
CA PHE A 107 3.42 -6.01 -16.79
C PHE A 107 2.92 -7.46 -16.79
N GLY A 108 3.71 -8.40 -16.27
CA GLY A 108 3.31 -9.80 -16.16
C GLY A 108 2.06 -9.99 -15.30
N PRO A 109 2.08 -9.61 -14.01
CA PRO A 109 0.91 -9.73 -13.14
C PRO A 109 -0.31 -8.94 -13.62
N ILE A 110 -0.12 -7.74 -14.21
CA ILE A 110 -1.22 -6.97 -14.83
C ILE A 110 -1.88 -7.78 -15.93
N GLY A 111 -1.09 -8.34 -16.85
CA GLY A 111 -1.60 -9.13 -17.97
C GLY A 111 -2.36 -10.37 -17.51
N VAL A 112 -1.86 -11.07 -16.48
CA VAL A 112 -2.55 -12.22 -15.89
C VAL A 112 -3.86 -11.81 -15.23
N TYR A 113 -3.85 -10.75 -14.41
CA TYR A 113 -5.04 -10.26 -13.70
C TYR A 113 -6.16 -9.81 -14.65
N LEU A 114 -5.84 -8.93 -15.60
CA LEU A 114 -6.82 -8.44 -16.58
C LEU A 114 -7.23 -9.53 -17.58
N GLY A 115 -6.31 -10.42 -17.94
CA GLY A 115 -6.59 -11.57 -18.81
C GLY A 115 -7.58 -12.55 -18.18
N LEU A 116 -7.38 -12.89 -16.90
CA LEU A 116 -8.32 -13.72 -16.15
C LEU A 116 -9.68 -13.02 -16.00
N ALA A 117 -9.70 -11.73 -15.67
CA ALA A 117 -10.93 -10.96 -15.57
C ALA A 117 -11.72 -10.94 -16.90
N MET A 118 -11.01 -10.85 -18.03
CA MET A 118 -11.62 -10.90 -19.37
C MET A 118 -12.21 -12.28 -19.67
N ILE A 119 -11.53 -13.37 -19.30
CA ILE A 119 -12.04 -14.74 -19.48
C ILE A 119 -13.30 -14.99 -18.64
N MET A 120 -13.40 -14.36 -17.47
CA MET A 120 -14.57 -14.45 -16.58
C MET A 120 -15.78 -13.61 -17.04
N GLY A 121 -15.68 -12.91 -18.17
CA GLY A 121 -16.77 -12.16 -18.78
C GLY A 121 -16.68 -10.63 -18.59
N SER A 122 -17.44 -9.91 -19.40
CA SER A 122 -17.44 -8.44 -19.45
C SER A 122 -17.83 -7.78 -18.13
N ASP A 123 -18.76 -8.38 -17.39
CA ASP A 123 -19.26 -7.83 -16.14
C ASP A 123 -18.18 -7.88 -15.05
N THR A 124 -17.48 -9.01 -14.95
CA THR A 124 -16.32 -9.19 -14.07
C THR A 124 -15.21 -8.22 -14.45
N TYR A 125 -14.88 -8.12 -15.74
CA TYR A 125 -13.84 -7.21 -16.22
C TYR A 125 -14.14 -5.75 -15.84
N ASN A 126 -15.35 -5.27 -16.11
CA ASN A 126 -15.73 -3.89 -15.81
C ASN A 126 -15.72 -3.60 -14.30
N ALA A 127 -16.04 -4.59 -13.46
CA ALA A 127 -15.99 -4.44 -12.01
C ALA A 127 -14.56 -4.31 -11.47
N VAL A 128 -13.59 -5.01 -12.06
CA VAL A 128 -12.24 -5.18 -11.45
C VAL A 128 -11.10 -4.53 -12.23
N ALA A 129 -11.34 -4.04 -13.45
CA ALA A 129 -10.30 -3.47 -14.31
C ALA A 129 -9.55 -2.28 -13.69
N ASN A 130 -10.23 -1.47 -12.86
CA ASN A 130 -9.59 -0.37 -12.13
C ASN A 130 -8.56 -0.85 -11.11
N GLY A 131 -8.63 -2.12 -10.68
CA GLY A 131 -7.70 -2.77 -9.76
C GLY A 131 -6.42 -3.32 -10.41
N TRP A 132 -6.08 -2.93 -11.64
CA TRP A 132 -4.94 -3.49 -12.37
C TRP A 132 -3.59 -3.37 -11.63
N ALA A 133 -3.43 -2.40 -10.74
CA ALA A 133 -2.21 -2.18 -9.97
C ALA A 133 -2.10 -3.05 -8.71
N ILE A 134 -3.20 -3.66 -8.23
CA ILE A 134 -3.22 -4.52 -7.03
C ILE A 134 -2.16 -5.64 -7.09
N PRO A 135 -2.03 -6.43 -8.17
CA PRO A 135 -1.06 -7.53 -8.23
C PRO A 135 0.39 -7.09 -8.46
N THR A 136 0.67 -5.79 -8.60
CA THR A 136 2.02 -5.27 -8.85
C THR A 136 2.75 -4.79 -7.61
N ALA A 137 2.03 -4.58 -6.51
CA ALA A 137 2.61 -4.14 -5.26
C ALA A 137 3.38 -5.27 -4.58
N THR A 138 4.54 -4.94 -4.02
CA THR A 138 5.36 -5.83 -3.20
C THR A 138 5.66 -5.11 -1.89
N ASP A 139 5.30 -5.73 -0.76
CA ASP A 139 5.61 -5.27 0.60
C ASP A 139 7.03 -5.68 1.02
#